data_AF-A0A369L7X7-F1
#
_entry.id   AF-A0A369L7X7-F1
#
_cell.length_a   1.000
_cell.length_b   1.000
_cell.length_c   1.000
_cell.angle_alpha   90.00
_cell.angle_beta   90.00
_cell.angle_gamma   90.00
#
_symmetry.space_group_name_H-M   'P 1'
#
loop_
_entity.id
_entity.type
_entity.pdbx_description
1 polymer ?
#
loop_
_entity_poly.entity_id
_entity_poly.type
_entity_poly.pdbx_seq_one_letter_code
_entity_poly.pdbx_strand_id
1 'polypeptide(L)' 'MAWRIDFTRNADKAMRKLDKGVAARVFDELDEIAKLEDPRSRGKALTGNLAGVWRYRVGDYRILCDINDGR' A
#
# COMPACT_ATOMS: atom_id res chain seq x y z
N MET A 1 -7.93 -7.42 14.00
CA MET A 1 -7.65 -5.98 14.21
C MET A 1 -7.48 -5.36 12.83
N ALA A 2 -7.85 -4.09 12.64
CA ALA A 2 -7.72 -3.45 11.33
C ALA A 2 -6.60 -2.39 11.38
N TRP A 3 -5.73 -2.41 10.38
CA TRP A 3 -4.69 -1.41 10.20
C TRP A 3 -5.28 -0.11 9.64
N ARG A 4 -4.76 1.03 10.08
CA ARG A 4 -5.10 2.33 9.51
C ARG A 4 -4.26 2.57 8.26
N ILE A 5 -4.90 3.06 7.20
CA ILE A 5 -4.23 3.49 5.97
C ILE A 5 -4.25 5.02 5.92
N ASP A 6 -3.07 5.62 5.86
CA ASP A 6 -2.88 7.05 5.68
C ASP A 6 -2.18 7.32 4.35
N PHE A 7 -2.73 8.26 3.57
CA PHE A 7 -2.18 8.62 2.27
C PHE A 7 -1.28 9.84 2.37
N THR A 8 -0.06 9.74 1.83
CA THR A 8 0.76 10.92 1.60
C THR A 8 0.14 11.78 0.49
N ARG A 9 0.49 13.08 0.47
CA ARG A 9 0.07 13.99 -0.60
C ARG A 9 0.47 13.49 -1.99
N ASN A 10 1.61 12.81 -2.11
CA ASN A 10 2.06 12.24 -3.37
C ASN A 10 1.22 11.02 -3.77
N ALA A 11 0.83 10.18 -2.81
CA ALA A 11 -0.05 9.05 -3.05
C ALA A 11 -1.45 9.51 -3.50
N ASP A 12 -2.06 10.51 -2.84
CA ASP A 12 -3.35 11.08 -3.27
C ASP A 12 -3.28 11.63 -4.72
N LYS A 13 -2.23 12.40 -5.03
CA LYS A 13 -2.02 12.91 -6.40
C LYS A 13 -1.82 11.79 -7.42
N ALA A 14 -1.10 10.72 -7.07
CA ALA A 14 -0.90 9.59 -7.95
C ALA A 14 -2.21 8.83 -8.18
N MET A 15 -2.99 8.60 -7.13
CA MET A 15 -4.29 7.94 -7.19
C MET A 15 -5.26 8.67 -8.12
N ARG A 16 -5.31 10.00 -8.04
CA ARG A 16 -6.16 10.83 -8.91
C ARG A 16 -5.81 10.78 -10.40
N LYS A 17 -4.59 10.33 -10.74
CA LYS A 17 -4.12 10.18 -12.13
C LYS A 17 -4.39 8.80 -12.71
N LEU A 18 -4.76 7.82 -11.88
CA LEU A 18 -5.11 6.48 -12.34
C LEU A 18 -6.48 6.51 -13.03
N ASP A 19 -6.68 5.61 -13.99
CA ASP A 19 -8.03 5.36 -14.47
C ASP A 19 -8.89 4.77 -13.35
N LYS A 20 -10.20 4.95 -13.46
CA LYS A 20 -11.14 4.55 -12.39
C LYS A 20 -11.06 3.06 -12.05
N GLY A 21 -10.80 2.20 -13.04
CA GLY A 21 -10.76 0.76 -12.84
C GLY A 21 -9.50 0.30 -12.13
N VAL A 22 -8.36 0.96 -12.38
CA VAL A 22 -7.12 0.73 -11.62
C VAL A 22 -7.23 1.32 -10.22
N ALA A 23 -7.75 2.54 -10.07
CA ALA A 23 -7.94 3.16 -8.75
C ALA A 23 -8.82 2.27 -7.85
N ALA A 24 -9.93 1.74 -8.38
CA ALA A 24 -10.79 0.80 -7.64
C ALA A 24 -10.01 -0.43 -7.17
N ARG A 25 -9.27 -1.10 -8.07
CA ARG A 25 -8.44 -2.27 -7.71
C ARG A 25 -7.38 -1.96 -6.66
N VAL A 26 -6.81 -0.76 -6.69
CA VAL A 26 -5.84 -0.32 -5.67
C VAL A 26 -6.53 -0.11 -4.33
N PHE A 27 -7.73 0.49 -4.29
CA PHE A 27 -8.49 0.63 -3.05
C PHE A 27 -8.94 -0.72 -2.48
N ASP A 28 -9.38 -1.64 -3.33
CA ASP A 28 -9.76 -2.99 -2.91
C ASP A 28 -8.57 -3.72 -2.28
N GLU A 29 -7.39 -3.65 -2.92
CA GLU A 29 -6.17 -4.25 -2.35
C GLU A 29 -5.80 -3.64 -0.99
N LEU A 30 -5.91 -2.31 -0.86
CA LEU A 30 -5.64 -1.61 0.39
C LEU A 30 -6.61 -2.02 1.50
N ASP A 31 -7.90 -2.13 1.21
CA ASP A 31 -8.90 -2.59 2.16
C ASP A 31 -8.63 -4.04 2.62
N GLU A 32 -8.23 -4.92 1.70
CA GLU A 32 -7.84 -6.29 2.03
C GLU A 32 -6.56 -6.34 2.89
N ILE A 33 -5.55 -5.51 2.57
CA ILE A 33 -4.32 -5.42 3.39
C ILE A 33 -4.64 -4.94 4.80
N ALA A 34 -5.54 -3.96 4.94
CA ALA A 34 -5.90 -3.42 6.25
C ALA A 34 -6.57 -4.44 7.17
N LYS A 35 -7.21 -5.47 6.60
CA LYS A 35 -7.86 -6.56 7.35
C LYS A 35 -6.89 -7.67 7.78
N LEU A 36 -5.67 -7.70 7.23
CA LEU A 36 -4.68 -8.73 7.58
C LEU A 36 -4.22 -8.55 9.03
N GLU A 37 -3.94 -9.68 9.68
CA GLU A 37 -3.29 -9.68 11.00
C GLU A 37 -1.89 -9.05 10.91
N ASP A 38 -1.10 -9.52 9.93
CA ASP A 38 0.18 -8.91 9.56
C ASP A 38 0.15 -8.48 8.09
N PRO A 39 0.16 -7.17 7.78
CA PRO A 39 0.15 -6.66 6.41
C PRO A 39 1.44 -7.03 5.66
N ARG A 40 2.53 -7.35 6.37
CA ARG A 40 3.80 -7.79 5.77
C ARG A 40 3.70 -9.15 5.09
N SER A 41 2.70 -9.95 5.45
CA SER A 41 2.48 -11.30 4.89
C SER A 41 2.19 -11.30 3.39
N ARG A 42 1.56 -10.23 2.87
CA ARG A 42 1.21 -10.11 1.44
C ARG A 42 2.20 -9.25 0.65
N GLY A 43 2.92 -8.37 1.33
CA GLY A 43 3.86 -7.44 0.70
C GLY A 43 5.28 -7.99 0.61
N LYS A 44 6.17 -7.24 -0.05
CA LYS A 44 7.61 -7.47 0.00
C LYS A 44 8.32 -6.23 0.51
N ALA A 45 9.20 -6.41 1.49
CA ALA A 45 10.12 -5.36 1.92
C ALA A 45 11.07 -5.00 0.77
N LEU A 46 11.28 -3.71 0.56
CA LEU A 46 12.34 -3.22 -0.31
C LEU A 46 13.68 -3.22 0.43
N THR A 47 14.76 -3.20 -0.34
CA THR A 47 16.14 -3.28 0.16
C THR A 47 16.95 -2.06 -0.27
N GLY A 48 18.16 -1.92 0.29
CA GLY A 48 19.07 -0.82 -0.05
C GLY A 48 18.59 0.52 0.50
N ASN A 49 18.61 1.56 -0.33
CA ASN A 49 18.21 2.92 0.05
C ASN A 49 16.71 3.08 0.37
N LEU A 50 15.89 2.07 0.03
CA LEU A 50 14.46 2.02 0.34
C LEU A 50 14.14 0.97 1.42
N ALA A 51 15.15 0.54 2.19
CA ALA A 51 14.93 -0.35 3.32
C ALA A 51 13.93 0.29 4.31
N GLY A 52 12.95 -0.51 4.76
CA GLY A 52 11.83 -0.05 5.60
C GLY A 52 10.54 0.23 4.83
N VAL A 53 10.62 0.39 3.51
CA VAL A 53 9.42 0.54 2.65
C VAL A 53 8.92 -0.83 2.22
N TRP A 54 7.61 -1.03 2.28
CA TRP A 54 6.91 -2.19 1.75
C TRP A 54 6.29 -1.91 0.39
N ARG A 55 6.28 -2.97 -0.44
CA ARG A 55 5.66 -2.97 -1.76
C ARG A 55 4.58 -4.02 -1.87
N TYR A 56 3.39 -3.59 -2.30
CA TYR A 56 2.31 -4.46 -2.77
C TYR A 56 2.15 -4.33 -4.28
N ARG A 57 1.82 -5.44 -4.95
CA ARG A 57 1.63 -5.48 -6.40
C ARG A 57 0.15 -5.64 -6.73
N VAL A 58 -0.38 -4.71 -7.54
CA VAL A 58 -1.76 -4.73 -8.03
C VAL A 58 -1.71 -4.73 -9.56
N GLY A 59 -1.69 -5.92 -10.15
CA GLY A 59 -1.43 -6.09 -11.60
C GLY A 59 -0.08 -5.47 -12.01
N ASP A 60 -0.12 -4.43 -12.82
CA ASP A 60 1.06 -3.69 -13.29
C ASP A 60 1.47 -2.54 -12.37
N TYR A 61 0.63 -2.21 -11.39
CA TYR A 61 0.85 -1.11 -10.44
C TYR A 61 1.49 -1.60 -9.16
N ARG A 62 2.18 -0.67 -8.47
CA ARG A 62 2.85 -0.92 -7.20
C ARG A 62 2.42 0.12 -6.18
N ILE A 63 2.00 -0.35 -5.02
CA ILE A 63 1.77 0.48 -3.85
C ILE A 63 3.05 0.45 -3.04
N LEU A 64 3.57 1.62 -2.67
CA LEU A 64 4.70 1.77 -1.75
C LEU A 64 4.18 2.40 -0.46
N CYS A 65 4.50 1.80 0.67
CA CYS A 65 4.09 2.31 1.97
C CYS A 65 5.08 1.94 3.07
N ASP A 66 5.04 2.70 4.16
CA ASP A 66 5.68 2.32 5.40
C ASP A 66 4.64 1.62 6.29
N ILE A 67 5.08 0.61 7.05
CA ILE A 67 4.21 -0.09 8.02
C ILE A 67 4.66 0.34 9.41
N ASN A 68 3.77 1.03 10.12
CA ASN A 68 4.02 1.53 11.46
C ASN A 68 3.26 0.67 12.49
N ASP A 69 4.00 -0.12 13.28
CA ASP A 69 3.42 -0.96 14.34
C ASP A 69 3.01 -0.17 15.60
N GLY A 70 3.12 1.16 15.59
CA GLY A 70 2.72 2.03 16.70
C GLY A 70 3.67 1.98 17.90
N ARG A 71 4.95 1.67 17.68
CA ARG A 71 6.01 1.77 18.70
C ARG A 71 6.81 3.06 18.57
#